data_AF-A0A660W8T1-F1
#
_entry.id   AF-A0A660W8T1-F1
#
_cell.length_a   1.000
_cell.length_b   1.000
_cell.length_c   1.000
_cell.angle_alpha   90.00
_cell.angle_beta   90.00
_cell.angle_gamma   90.00
#
_symmetry.space_group_name_H-M   'P 1'
#
loop_
_entity.id
_entity.type
_entity.pdbx_description
1 polymer ?
#
loop_
_entity_poly.entity_id
_entity_poly.type
_entity_poly.pdbx_seq_one_letter_code
_entity_poly.pdbx_strand_id
1 'polypeptide(L)'
;QALAEKMKIKFSKNDLWAQRGFVDGDNSGSASFNWAEAPGASMTACMKKVSMPIADAGYFPGGGNSVTFFSPGDITGVAGRIAYCQTTDKFAMVWDEATTVELPDELAQAVANTSNWNWPHTFVTPKYATMG
;
A
#
# COMPACT_ATOMS: atom_id res chain seq x y z
N GLN A 1 7.55 -10.73 -8.67
CA GLN A 1 7.55 -12.10 -9.25
C GLN A 1 8.56 -13.01 -8.56
N ALA A 2 9.85 -12.69 -8.55
CA ALA A 2 10.90 -13.54 -7.94
C ALA A 2 10.60 -14.02 -6.50
N LEU A 3 10.06 -13.15 -5.63
CA LEU A 3 9.65 -13.54 -4.28
C LEU A 3 8.52 -14.59 -4.30
N ALA A 4 7.50 -14.40 -5.13
CA ALA A 4 6.41 -15.36 -5.30
C ALA A 4 6.92 -16.71 -5.81
N GLU A 5 7.85 -16.72 -6.78
CA GLU A 5 8.49 -17.93 -7.30
C GLU A 5 9.28 -18.68 -6.20
N LYS A 6 10.08 -17.94 -5.42
CA LYS A 6 10.82 -18.50 -4.27
C LYS A 6 9.88 -19.14 -3.24
N MET A 7 8.73 -18.51 -3.01
CA MET A 7 7.70 -19.00 -2.09
C MET A 7 6.78 -20.05 -2.73
N LYS A 8 6.96 -20.36 -4.02
CA LYS A 8 6.10 -21.26 -4.81
C LYS A 8 4.63 -20.82 -4.87
N ILE A 9 4.39 -19.51 -4.74
CA ILE A 9 3.07 -18.90 -4.88
C ILE A 9 2.76 -18.80 -6.37
N LYS A 10 1.60 -19.33 -6.76
CA LYS A 10 1.15 -19.27 -8.16
C LYS A 10 0.64 -17.88 -8.48
N PHE A 11 1.04 -17.40 -9.65
CA PHE A 11 0.49 -16.20 -10.28
C PHE A 11 0.43 -16.44 -11.79
N SER A 12 -0.32 -15.59 -12.48
CA SER A 12 -0.64 -15.67 -13.88
C SER A 12 -0.28 -14.37 -14.60
N LYS A 13 -0.33 -14.41 -15.94
CA LYS A 13 -0.21 -13.20 -16.75
C LYS A 13 -1.42 -12.28 -16.64
N ASN A 14 -2.47 -12.65 -15.91
CA ASN A 14 -3.63 -11.78 -15.68
C ASN A 14 -3.49 -10.98 -14.39
N ASP A 15 -2.57 -11.36 -13.51
CA ASP A 15 -2.30 -10.63 -12.27
C ASP A 15 -1.59 -9.31 -12.59
N LEU A 16 -2.27 -8.19 -12.34
CA LEU A 16 -1.79 -6.86 -12.74
C LEU A 16 -0.44 -6.53 -12.08
N TRP A 17 -0.30 -6.86 -10.79
CA TRP A 17 0.94 -6.70 -10.03
C TRP A 17 2.09 -7.53 -10.63
N ALA A 18 1.79 -8.69 -11.22
CA ALA A 18 2.80 -9.52 -11.86
C ALA A 18 3.19 -8.97 -13.23
N GLN A 19 2.27 -8.36 -13.96
CA GLN A 19 2.54 -7.79 -15.29
C GLN A 19 3.31 -6.47 -15.24
N ARG A 20 3.04 -5.63 -14.23
CA ARG A 20 3.45 -4.22 -14.22
C ARG A 20 4.23 -3.79 -12.98
N GLY A 21 4.37 -4.68 -12.01
CA GLY A 21 4.80 -4.32 -10.68
C GLY A 21 3.76 -3.49 -9.92
N PHE A 22 4.15 -3.10 -8.71
CA PHE A 22 3.36 -2.27 -7.81
C PHE A 22 4.30 -1.47 -6.87
N VAL A 23 3.79 -0.36 -6.34
CA VAL A 23 4.39 0.39 -5.24
C VAL A 23 3.63 0.02 -3.98
N ASP A 24 4.34 -0.19 -2.87
CA ASP A 24 3.73 -0.33 -1.55
C ASP A 24 3.58 1.06 -0.91
N GLY A 25 2.35 1.48 -0.68
CA GLY A 25 2.04 2.66 0.11
C GLY A 25 1.89 2.29 1.58
N ASP A 26 2.94 2.52 2.38
CA ASP A 26 3.05 2.03 3.76
C ASP A 26 3.37 3.13 4.79
N ASN A 27 2.47 4.11 4.93
CA ASN A 27 2.72 5.25 5.83
C ASN A 27 3.06 4.80 7.27
N SER A 28 3.98 5.50 7.93
CA SER A 28 4.66 5.07 9.16
C SER A 28 3.76 5.02 10.41
N GLY A 29 2.80 4.09 10.44
CA GLY A 29 1.92 3.78 11.56
C GLY A 29 0.52 4.37 11.51
N SER A 30 0.11 5.08 10.45
CA SER A 30 -1.24 5.65 10.37
C SER A 30 -1.81 5.69 8.96
N ALA A 31 -3.11 5.48 8.83
CA ALA A 31 -3.88 5.70 7.61
C ALA A 31 -5.36 5.84 7.94
N SER A 32 -6.15 6.39 7.01
CA SER A 32 -7.61 6.42 7.16
C SER A 32 -8.17 5.00 7.09
N PHE A 33 -9.02 4.61 8.05
CA PHE A 33 -9.63 3.28 8.10
C PHE A 33 -10.53 2.98 6.90
N ASN A 34 -10.97 4.01 6.18
CA ASN A 34 -11.75 3.86 4.96
C ASN A 34 -11.00 3.08 3.87
N TRP A 35 -9.66 3.01 3.94
CA TRP A 35 -8.83 2.26 3.01
C TRP A 35 -8.71 0.77 3.34
N ALA A 36 -9.25 0.31 4.48
CA ALA A 36 -9.30 -1.11 4.80
C ALA A 36 -10.40 -1.85 4.01
N GLU A 37 -11.30 -1.13 3.34
CA GLU A 37 -12.39 -1.67 2.53
C GLU A 37 -12.61 -0.87 1.23
N ALA A 38 -13.47 -1.39 0.36
CA ALA A 38 -13.89 -0.69 -0.85
C ALA A 38 -14.61 0.65 -0.52
N PRO A 39 -14.51 1.68 -1.38
CA PRO A 39 -15.21 2.94 -1.21
C PRO A 39 -16.72 2.76 -0.96
N GLY A 40 -17.25 3.47 0.05
CA GLY A 40 -18.66 3.37 0.44
C GLY A 40 -18.98 2.26 1.43
N ALA A 41 -17.99 1.45 1.84
CA ALA A 41 -18.18 0.47 2.90
C ALA A 41 -18.60 1.12 4.24
N SER A 42 -19.36 0.37 5.03
CA SER A 42 -19.76 0.81 6.38
C SER A 42 -18.55 0.88 7.33
N MET A 43 -18.62 1.76 8.32
CA MET A 43 -17.62 1.83 9.40
C MET A 43 -17.31 0.46 10.01
N THR A 44 -18.34 -0.34 10.30
CA THR A 44 -18.18 -1.68 10.90
C THR A 44 -17.41 -2.64 10.00
N ALA A 45 -17.58 -2.54 8.68
CA ALA A 45 -16.83 -3.36 7.73
C ALA A 45 -15.34 -2.99 7.74
N CYS A 46 -15.02 -1.69 7.68
CA CYS A 46 -13.65 -1.19 7.77
C CYS A 46 -12.97 -1.64 9.08
N MET A 47 -13.65 -1.43 10.22
CA MET A 47 -13.09 -1.73 11.54
C MET A 47 -12.79 -3.22 11.76
N LYS A 48 -13.47 -4.14 11.07
CA LYS A 48 -13.18 -5.59 11.15
C LYS A 48 -11.82 -5.96 10.55
N LYS A 49 -11.30 -5.14 9.64
CA LYS A 49 -10.02 -5.37 8.94
C LYS A 49 -8.86 -4.59 9.53
N VAL A 50 -9.14 -3.64 10.43
CA VAL A 50 -8.10 -2.83 11.09
C VAL A 50 -7.66 -3.52 12.37
N SER A 51 -6.35 -3.66 12.55
CA SER A 51 -5.73 -3.97 13.84
C SER A 51 -4.86 -2.82 14.31
N MET A 52 -4.53 -2.82 15.61
CA MET A 52 -3.77 -1.75 16.26
C MET A 52 -2.62 -2.30 17.10
N PRO A 53 -1.61 -2.96 16.50
CA PRO A 53 -0.45 -3.46 17.23
C PRO A 53 0.37 -2.33 17.87
N ILE A 54 1.15 -2.69 18.89
CA ILE A 54 2.09 -1.77 19.53
C ILE A 54 3.13 -1.29 18.50
N ALA A 55 3.40 0.02 18.52
CA ALA A 55 4.42 0.65 17.69
C ALA A 55 5.83 0.15 18.08
N ASP A 56 6.73 0.09 17.09
CA ASP A 56 8.12 -0.32 17.32
C ASP A 56 8.81 0.63 18.32
N ALA A 57 9.29 0.09 19.45
CA ALA A 57 9.90 0.89 20.51
C ALA A 57 11.27 1.49 20.15
N GLY A 58 11.98 0.91 19.18
CA GLY A 58 13.24 1.44 18.66
C GLY A 58 13.03 2.68 17.79
N TYR A 59 11.87 2.78 17.12
CA TYR A 59 11.51 3.96 16.31
C TYR A 59 10.62 4.96 17.07
N PHE A 60 9.71 4.46 17.90
CA PHE A 60 8.74 5.23 18.70
C PHE A 60 8.91 4.91 20.20
N PRO A 61 9.91 5.50 20.88
CA PRO A 61 10.21 5.17 22.29
C PRO A 61 9.09 5.59 23.27
N GLY A 62 8.19 6.50 22.85
CA GLY A 62 6.99 6.86 23.60
C GLY A 62 5.84 5.86 23.47
N GLY A 63 6.00 4.80 22.68
CA GLY A 63 4.96 3.83 22.38
C GLY A 63 3.89 4.37 21.43
N GLY A 64 2.67 3.84 21.57
CA GLY A 64 1.53 4.08 20.69
C GLY A 64 1.11 2.81 19.95
N ASN A 65 0.08 2.94 19.13
CA ASN A 65 -0.41 1.84 18.31
C ASN A 65 -0.35 2.25 16.84
N SER A 66 0.25 1.39 16.02
CA SER A 66 0.18 1.56 14.57
C SER A 66 -1.18 1.10 14.07
N VAL A 67 -1.67 1.71 12.99
CA VAL A 67 -2.83 1.23 12.25
C VAL A 67 -2.35 0.18 11.25
N THR A 68 -2.94 -1.01 11.24
CA THR A 68 -2.52 -2.11 10.34
C THR A 68 -3.72 -2.70 9.62
N PHE A 69 -3.66 -2.71 8.29
CA PHE A 69 -4.59 -3.39 7.38
C PHE A 69 -3.92 -3.54 6.00
N PHE A 70 -4.49 -4.38 5.14
CA PHE A 70 -4.21 -4.38 3.71
C PHE A 70 -5.41 -3.79 2.97
N SER A 71 -5.18 -2.81 2.10
CA SER A 71 -6.25 -2.30 1.23
C SER A 71 -6.67 -3.36 0.21
N PRO A 72 -7.97 -3.48 -0.10
CA PRO A 72 -8.42 -4.39 -1.14
C PRO A 72 -7.95 -3.90 -2.53
N GLY A 73 -7.93 -4.81 -3.49
CA GLY A 73 -7.72 -4.48 -4.90
C GLY A 73 -8.87 -3.65 -5.50
N ASP A 74 -8.67 -3.21 -6.74
CA ASP A 74 -9.66 -2.58 -7.61
C ASP A 74 -10.19 -1.19 -7.17
N ILE A 75 -9.53 -0.53 -6.21
CA ILE A 75 -9.79 0.88 -5.91
C ILE A 75 -9.05 1.74 -6.94
N THR A 76 -9.79 2.47 -7.76
CA THR A 76 -9.24 3.38 -8.78
C THR A 76 -9.18 4.83 -8.27
N GLY A 77 -8.12 5.55 -8.61
CA GLY A 77 -7.95 6.94 -8.19
C GLY A 77 -6.71 7.60 -8.78
N VAL A 78 -6.23 8.64 -8.10
CA VAL A 78 -5.02 9.38 -8.46
C VAL A 78 -3.98 9.22 -7.36
N ALA A 79 -2.79 8.77 -7.72
CA ALA A 79 -1.61 8.87 -6.87
C ALA A 79 -0.81 10.10 -7.31
N GLY A 80 -0.56 11.05 -6.40
CA GLY A 80 0.12 12.28 -6.76
C GLY A 80 0.87 12.93 -5.61
N ARG A 81 1.86 13.74 -5.98
CA ARG A 81 2.68 14.51 -5.06
C ARG A 81 2.88 15.92 -5.61
N ILE A 82 2.67 16.90 -4.74
CA ILE A 82 3.08 18.29 -4.99
C ILE A 82 4.45 18.49 -4.34
N ALA A 83 5.37 19.10 -5.09
CA ALA A 83 6.69 19.48 -4.62
C ALA A 83 7.01 20.93 -5.04
N TYR A 84 7.77 21.64 -4.20
CA TYR A 84 8.30 22.95 -4.54
C TYR A 84 9.63 22.81 -5.31
N CYS A 85 9.77 23.57 -6.39
CA CYS A 85 10.94 23.61 -7.25
C CYS A 85 11.63 24.97 -7.13
N GLN A 86 12.74 25.03 -6.39
CA GLN A 86 13.47 26.28 -6.12
C GLN A 86 14.01 26.95 -7.40
N THR A 87 14.43 26.18 -8.40
CA THR A 87 15.00 26.74 -9.64
C THR A 87 13.98 27.51 -10.48
N THR A 88 12.69 27.20 -10.31
CA THR A 88 11.59 27.86 -11.04
C THR A 88 10.67 28.68 -10.13
N ASP A 89 10.92 28.63 -8.81
CA ASP A 89 10.09 29.22 -7.75
C ASP A 89 8.60 28.86 -7.88
N LYS A 90 8.32 27.57 -8.11
CA LYS A 90 6.95 27.07 -8.37
C LYS A 90 6.70 25.74 -7.68
N PHE A 91 5.43 25.46 -7.41
CA PHE A 91 4.97 24.12 -7.10
C PHE A 91 4.70 23.34 -8.38
N ALA A 92 5.13 22.08 -8.42
CA ALA A 92 4.84 21.13 -9.47
C ALA A 92 4.06 19.95 -8.89
N MET A 93 3.02 19.51 -9.60
CA MET A 93 2.28 18.30 -9.29
C MET A 93 2.73 17.20 -10.24
N VAL A 94 3.24 16.10 -9.67
CA VAL A 94 3.47 14.85 -10.37
C VAL A 94 2.36 13.89 -9.97
N TRP A 95 1.68 13.29 -10.94
CA TRP A 95 0.56 12.39 -10.67
C TRP A 95 0.40 11.33 -11.76
N ASP A 96 -0.25 10.23 -11.38
CA ASP A 96 -0.71 9.19 -12.29
C ASP A 96 -2.09 8.71 -11.82
N GLU A 97 -2.90 8.20 -12.75
CA GLU A 97 -4.03 7.35 -12.37
C GLU A 97 -3.46 6.06 -11.79
N ALA A 98 -4.08 5.51 -10.75
CA ALA A 98 -3.59 4.30 -10.11
C ALA A 98 -4.76 3.42 -9.66
N THR A 99 -4.47 2.13 -9.59
CA THR A 99 -5.39 1.11 -9.07
C THR A 99 -4.71 0.34 -7.95
N THR A 100 -5.42 0.08 -6.87
CA THR A 100 -4.96 -0.86 -5.85
C THR A 100 -4.97 -2.29 -6.39
N VAL A 101 -3.99 -3.09 -6.02
CA VAL A 101 -3.88 -4.49 -6.41
C VAL A 101 -3.84 -5.37 -5.18
N GLU A 102 -4.47 -6.53 -5.27
CA GLU A 102 -4.44 -7.54 -4.22
C GLU A 102 -3.36 -8.58 -4.53
N LEU A 103 -2.50 -8.85 -3.56
CA LEU A 103 -1.53 -9.94 -3.61
C LEU A 103 -2.13 -11.14 -2.85
N PRO A 104 -1.77 -12.39 -3.19
CA PRO A 104 -2.09 -13.54 -2.33
C PRO A 104 -1.60 -13.29 -0.89
N ASP A 105 -2.40 -13.64 0.12
CA ASP A 105 -2.16 -13.31 1.54
C ASP A 105 -0.73 -13.58 2.01
N GLU A 106 -0.18 -14.76 1.70
CA GLU A 106 1.19 -15.12 2.07
C GLU A 106 2.23 -14.21 1.42
N LEU A 107 2.00 -13.80 0.16
CA LEU A 107 2.86 -12.87 -0.55
C LEU A 107 2.72 -11.45 0.01
N ALA A 108 1.49 -10.99 0.26
CA ALA A 108 1.22 -9.68 0.86
C ALA A 108 1.96 -9.54 2.20
N GLN A 109 1.85 -10.55 3.06
CA GLN A 109 2.53 -10.59 4.34
C GLN A 109 4.05 -10.64 4.18
N ALA A 110 4.57 -11.42 3.22
CA ALA A 110 6.01 -11.48 2.96
C ALA A 110 6.57 -10.15 2.46
N VAL A 111 5.83 -9.44 1.60
CA VAL A 111 6.18 -8.10 1.12
C VAL A 111 6.18 -7.10 2.28
N ALA A 112 5.11 -7.06 3.08
CA ALA A 112 5.01 -6.19 4.26
C ALA A 112 6.17 -6.39 5.26
N ASN A 113 6.61 -7.64 5.45
CA ASN A 113 7.75 -7.96 6.32
C ASN A 113 9.11 -7.47 5.77
N THR A 114 9.19 -7.01 4.51
CA THR A 114 10.41 -6.38 3.98
C THR A 114 10.52 -4.90 4.32
N SER A 115 9.41 -4.25 4.67
CA SER A 115 9.39 -2.88 5.19
C SER A 115 8.99 -2.88 6.67
N ASN A 116 7.70 -2.80 6.99
CA ASN A 116 7.21 -2.86 8.35
C ASN A 116 5.84 -3.53 8.45
N TRP A 117 5.82 -4.74 9.02
CA TRP A 117 4.61 -5.57 9.11
C TRP A 117 3.45 -4.95 9.89
N ASN A 118 3.74 -3.99 10.79
CA ASN A 118 2.73 -3.39 11.66
C ASN A 118 2.18 -2.06 11.13
N TRP A 119 2.50 -1.68 9.90
CA TRP A 119 1.97 -0.48 9.24
C TRP A 119 0.80 -0.83 8.28
N PRO A 120 0.02 0.16 7.81
CA PRO A 120 -1.04 -0.11 6.84
C PRO A 120 -0.43 -0.20 5.44
N HIS A 121 -0.82 -1.21 4.65
CA HIS A 121 -0.28 -1.43 3.31
C HIS A 121 -1.34 -1.24 2.23
N THR A 122 -1.00 -0.47 1.21
CA THR A 122 -1.80 -0.28 0.01
C THR A 122 -0.92 -0.51 -1.21
N PHE A 123 -1.02 -1.67 -1.83
CA PHE A 123 -0.28 -1.96 -3.06
C PHE A 123 -0.97 -1.29 -4.24
N VAL A 124 -0.25 -0.43 -4.97
CA VAL A 124 -0.79 0.35 -6.09
C VAL A 124 0.00 0.11 -7.37
N THR A 125 -0.72 -0.08 -8.47
CA THR A 125 -0.14 -0.10 -9.81
C THR A 125 -0.56 1.18 -10.54
N PRO A 126 0.39 2.06 -10.91
CA PRO A 126 0.10 3.22 -11.74
C PRO A 126 -0.36 2.81 -13.15
N LYS A 127 -1.16 3.65 -13.80
CA LYS A 127 -1.68 3.39 -15.14
C LYS A 127 -0.66 3.65 -16.22
N TYR A 128 0.19 4.65 -16.09
CA TYR A 128 1.18 4.99 -17.13
C TYR A 128 2.61 4.67 -16.72
N ALA A 129 2.98 4.85 -15.46
CA ALA A 129 4.29 4.41 -14.99
C ALA A 129 4.40 2.88 -15.02
N THR A 130 5.58 2.39 -15.37
CA THR A 130 5.93 0.97 -15.36
C THR A 130 7.04 0.72 -14.36
N MET A 131 6.92 -0.37 -13.62
CA MET A 131 8.00 -0.91 -12.79
C MET A 131 8.42 -2.22 -13.46
N GLY A 132 9.72 -2.33 -13.75
CA GLY A 132 10.29 -3.28 -14.69
C GLY A 132 10.09 -4.76 -14.37
#